data_AF-A0A8C7G0I3-F1
#
_entry.id   AF-A0A8C7G0I3-F1
#
_cell.length_a   1.000
_cell.length_b   1.000
_cell.length_c   1.000
_cell.angle_alpha   90.00
_cell.angle_beta   90.00
_cell.angle_gamma   90.00
#
_symmetry.space_group_name_H-M   'P 1'
#
loop_
_entity.id
_entity.type
_entity.pdbx_description
1 polymer ?
#
loop_
_entity_poly.entity_id
_entity_poly.type
_entity_poly.pdbx_seq_one_letter_code
_entity_poly.pdbx_strand_id
1 'polypeptide(L)' 'MEEKVILASILRYFNVEVVSEAGRPPSTKGAHPSPPENGIWIKLE' A
#
# COMPACT_ATOMS: atom_id res chain seq x y z
N MET A 1 -7.01 6.23 16.79
CA MET A 1 -7.37 7.58 16.30
C MET A 1 -6.37 8.03 15.24
N GLU A 2 -5.07 7.85 15.49
CA GLU A 2 -3.98 8.13 14.56
C GLU A 2 -4.12 7.44 13.20
N GLU A 3 -4.47 6.14 13.17
CA GLU A 3 -4.68 5.39 11.93
C GLU A 3 -5.71 6.04 10.99
N LYS A 4 -6.79 6.60 11.55
CA LYS A 4 -7.83 7.27 10.76
C LYS A 4 -7.33 8.59 10.17
N VAL A 5 -6.49 9.32 10.92
CA VAL A 5 -5.88 10.56 10.46
C VAL A 5 -4.85 10.28 9.36
N ILE A 6 -4.06 9.22 9.52
CA ILE A 6 -3.11 8.76 8.51
C ILE A 6 -3.85 8.38 7.22
N LEU A 7 -4.89 7.54 7.32
CA LEU A 7 -5.68 7.13 6.15
C LEU A 7 -6.33 8.32 5.45
N ALA A 8 -6.95 9.24 6.21
CA ALA A 8 -7.55 10.44 5.65
C ALA A 8 -6.53 11.34 4.95
N SER A 9 -5.30 11.40 5.46
CA SER A 9 -4.21 12.17 4.85
C SER A 9 -3.76 11.52 3.54
N ILE A 10 -3.58 10.19 3.53
CA ILE A 10 -3.23 9.44 2.31
C ILE A 10 -4.28 9.67 1.23
N LEU A 11 -5.56 9.47 1.55
CA LEU A 11 -6.66 9.62 0.59
C LEU A 11 -6.88 11.07 0.13
N ARG A 12 -6.39 12.07 0.86
CA ARG A 12 -6.52 13.48 0.50
C ARG A 12 -5.41 13.95 -0.44
N TYR A 13 -4.20 13.44 -0.27
CA TYR A 13 -3.01 13.97 -0.95
C TYR A 13 -2.49 13.08 -2.08
N PHE A 14 -2.88 11.80 -2.11
CA PHE A 14 -2.42 10.86 -3.11
C PHE A 14 -3.60 10.30 -3.89
N ASN A 15 -3.38 10.04 -5.17
CA ASN A 15 -4.23 9.12 -5.90
C ASN A 15 -3.89 7.69 -5.48
N VAL A 16 -4.90 6.91 -5.11
CA VAL A 16 -4.72 5.56 -4.56
C VAL A 16 -5.27 4.53 -5.53
N GLU A 17 -4.39 3.70 -6.07
CA GLU A 17 -4.76 2.61 -6.98
C GLU A 17 -4.46 1.24 -6.36
N VAL A 18 -5.38 0.30 -6.49
CA VAL A 18 -5.17 -1.08 -6.03
C VAL A 18 -4.27 -1.82 -7.02
N VAL A 19 -3.21 -2.44 -6.51
CA VAL A 19 -2.23 -3.16 -7.31
C VAL A 19 -2.57 -4.65 -7.29
N SER A 20 -2.75 -5.24 -8.47
CA SER A 20 -2.88 -6.70 -8.62
C SER A 20 -1.54 -7.40 -8.37
N GLU A 21 -1.57 -8.70 -8.06
CA GLU A 21 -0.33 -9.47 -7.84
C GLU A 21 0.68 -9.37 -9.01
N ALA A 22 0.19 -9.20 -10.24
CA ALA A 22 1.01 -9.02 -11.44
C ALA A 22 1.71 -7.65 -11.52
N GLY A 23 1.19 -6.63 -10.81
CA GLY A 23 1.79 -5.30 -10.70
C GLY A 23 2.69 -5.14 -9.47
N ARG A 24 2.92 -6.20 -8.69
CA ARG A 24 3.77 -6.16 -7.51
C ARG A 24 5.21 -5.83 -7.93
N PRO A 25 5.87 -4.84 -7.31
CA PRO A 25 7.30 -4.64 -7.56
C PRO A 25 8.07 -5.93 -7.26
N PRO A 26 9.07 -6.28 -8.07
CA PRO A 26 9.82 -7.51 -7.87
C PRO A 26 10.37 -7.52 -6.44
N SER A 27 10.24 -8.65 -5.76
CA SER A 27 10.80 -8.86 -4.41
C SER A 27 12.31 -8.60 -4.47
N THR A 28 12.72 -7.38 -4.13
CA THR A 28 14.12 -7.04 -3.95
C THR A 28 14.60 -7.79 -2.72
N LYS A 29 15.75 -8.46 -2.83
CA LYS A 29 16.41 -9.14 -1.71
C LYS A 29 16.71 -8.09 -0.62
N GLY A 30 15.79 -7.96 0.33
CA GLY A 30 15.80 -6.90 1.33
C GLY A 30 14.39 -6.62 1.83
N ALA A 31 13.87 -7.53 2.65
CA ALA A 31 12.76 -7.34 3.58
C ALA A 31 11.67 -6.33 3.15
N HIS A 32 10.97 -6.59 2.04
CA HIS A 32 9.61 -6.07 1.93
C HIS A 32 8.72 -6.90 2.86
N PRO A 33 8.05 -6.29 3.84
CA PRO A 33 7.08 -7.02 4.64
C PRO A 33 6.04 -7.60 3.70
N SER A 34 5.81 -8.91 3.81
CA SER A 34 4.63 -9.52 3.20
C SER A 34 3.40 -8.72 3.64
N PRO A 35 2.44 -8.44 2.74
CA PRO A 35 1.21 -7.85 3.19
C PRO A 35 0.56 -8.79 4.22
N PRO A 36 -0.23 -8.28 5.17
CA PRO A 36 -1.03 -9.14 6.04
C PRO A 36 -1.88 -10.11 5.20
N GLU A 37 -2.34 -11.21 5.81
CA GLU A 37 -3.07 -12.30 5.13
C GLU A 37 -4.27 -11.81 4.29
N ASN A 38 -4.88 -10.67 4.66
CA ASN A 38 -5.95 -9.98 3.93
C ASN A 38 -5.59 -8.55 3.49
N GLY A 39 -4.30 -8.21 3.44
CA GLY A 39 -3.82 -6.90 3.06
C GLY A 39 -3.78 -6.71 1.54
N ILE A 40 -4.12 -5.51 1.08
CA ILE A 40 -4.01 -5.12 -0.33
C ILE A 40 -2.77 -4.25 -0.55
N TRP A 41 -2.14 -4.41 -1.72
CA TRP A 41 -1.13 -3.47 -2.17
C TRP A 41 -1.80 -2.29 -2.84
N ILE A 42 -1.39 -1.08 -2.45
CA ILE A 42 -1.83 0.15 -3.09
C ILE A 42 -0.61 0.89 -3.64
N LYS A 43 -0.79 1.51 -4.79
CA LYS A 43 0.14 2.48 -5.35
C LYS A 43 -0.37 3.87 -5.00
N LEU A 44 0.55 4.72 -4.54
CA LEU A 44 0.29 6.12 -4.25
C LEU A 44 0.99 6.97 -5.32
N GLU A 45 0.24 7.84 -5.98
CA GLU A 45 0.75 8.84 -6.95
C GLU A 45 0.43 10.26 -6.50
#